data_AF-A0A3D1M6Q5-F1
#
_entry.id   AF-A0A3D1M6Q5-F1
#
_cell.length_a   1.000
_cell.length_b   1.000
_cell.length_c   1.000
_cell.angle_alpha   90.00
_cell.angle_beta   90.00
_cell.angle_gamma   90.00
#
_symmetry.space_group_name_H-M   'P 1'
#
loop_
_entity.id
_entity.type
_entity.pdbx_description
1 polymer ?
#
loop_
_entity_poly.entity_id
_entity_poly.type
_entity_poly.pdbx_seq_one_letter_code
_entity_poly.pdbx_strand_id
1 'polypeptide(L)' 'YVADVGQNQMWSADNYITKRGRFLTTGGQGTMGYSIPAAIGAKLSDENRQVVAV' A
#
# COMPACT_ATOMS: atom_id res chain seq x y z
N TYR A 1 3.37 3.49 1.02
CA TYR A 1 3.47 2.33 0.11
C TYR A 1 2.20 1.54 0.29
N VAL A 2 1.47 1.24 -0.77
CA VAL A 2 0.19 0.55 -0.73
C VAL A 2 0.30 -0.71 -1.57
N ALA A 3 0.08 -1.88 -0.99
CA ALA A 3 0.18 -3.15 -1.69
C ALA A 3 -1.20 -3.81 -1.78
N ASP A 4 -1.57 -4.25 -2.99
CA ASP A 4 -2.77 -5.04 -3.22
C ASP A 4 -2.59 -6.49 -2.78
N VAL A 5 -3.69 -7.21 -2.63
CA VAL A 5 -3.65 -8.60 -2.19
C VAL A 5 -3.12 -9.51 -3.29
N GLY A 6 -2.06 -10.25 -2.97
CA GLY A 6 -1.45 -11.18 -3.90
C GLY A 6 0.02 -11.42 -3.61
N GLN A 7 0.71 -12.03 -4.58
CA GLN A 7 2.15 -12.26 -4.48
C GLN A 7 2.91 -10.94 -4.37
N ASN A 8 2.45 -9.89 -5.07
CA ASN A 8 2.97 -8.53 -4.94
C ASN A 8 2.98 -8.04 -3.48
N GLN A 9 1.94 -8.31 -2.67
CA GLN A 9 1.93 -7.99 -1.24
C GLN A 9 2.99 -8.75 -0.45
N MET A 10 3.17 -10.05 -0.69
CA MET A 10 4.22 -10.84 -0.03
C MET A 10 5.62 -10.35 -0.41
N TRP A 11 5.86 -10.15 -1.70
CA TRP A 11 7.11 -9.59 -2.21
C TRP A 11 7.40 -8.21 -1.62
N SER A 12 6.37 -7.37 -1.50
CA SER A 12 6.50 -6.05 -0.88
C SER A 12 6.82 -6.16 0.61
N ALA A 13 6.19 -7.07 1.34
CA ALA A 13 6.45 -7.27 2.76
C ALA A 13 7.87 -7.78 3.02
N ASP A 14 8.36 -8.70 2.19
CA ASP A 14 9.69 -9.31 2.36
C ASP A 14 10.83 -8.38 1.93
N ASN A 15 10.64 -7.56 0.89
CA ASN A 15 11.73 -6.79 0.27
C ASN A 15 11.70 -5.30 0.61
N TYR A 16 10.56 -4.74 1.05
CA TYR A 16 10.42 -3.30 1.28
C TYR A 16 10.35 -2.94 2.77
N ILE A 17 11.48 -2.45 3.30
CA ILE A 17 11.55 -1.93 4.68
C ILE A 17 11.05 -0.48 4.71
N THR A 18 9.86 -0.27 5.28
CA THR A 18 9.30 1.08 5.46
C THR A 18 9.99 1.81 6.61
N LYS A 19 11.09 2.53 6.34
CA LYS A 19 11.84 3.28 7.36
C LYS A 19 11.17 4.60 7.80
N ARG A 20 10.50 5.28 6.87
CA ARG A 20 9.74 6.52 7.12
C ARG A 20 8.47 6.50 6.29
N GLY A 21 7.33 6.22 6.91
CA GLY A 21 6.05 6.10 6.21
C GLY A 21 5.13 5.06 6.81
N ARG A 22 4.10 4.68 6.04
CA ARG A 22 3.19 3.58 6.34
C ARG A 22 3.13 2.61 5.16
N PHE A 23 3.10 1.33 5.49
CA PHE A 23 2.79 0.24 4.57
C PHE A 23 1.30 -0.08 4.73
N LEU A 24 0.52 0.16 3.68
CA LEU A 24 -0.93 -0.04 3.67
C LEU A 24 -1.24 -1.26 2.82
N THR A 25 -1.91 -2.25 3.40
CA THR A 25 -2.36 -3.44 2.69
C THR A 25 -3.55 -4.02 3.42
N THR A 26 -4.34 -4.88 2.79
CA THR A 26 -5.42 -5.61 3.47
C THR A 26 -4.97 -7.04 3.75
N GLY A 27 -4.76 -7.32 5.05
CA GLY A 27 -4.36 -8.65 5.53
C GLY A 27 -5.56 -9.48 6.00
N GLY A 28 -6.39 -8.91 6.89
CA GLY A 28 -7.48 -9.66 7.53
C GLY A 28 -8.64 -10.00 6.60
N GLN A 29 -9.10 -9.04 5.80
CA GLN A 29 -10.24 -9.23 4.89
C GLN A 29 -9.80 -9.66 3.48
N GLY A 30 -8.56 -9.34 3.08
CA GLY A 30 -7.96 -9.88 1.86
C GLY A 30 -8.65 -9.48 0.56
N THR A 31 -9.33 -8.34 0.49
CA THR A 31 -9.97 -7.86 -0.75
C THR A 31 -8.96 -7.33 -1.78
N MET A 32 -8.93 -7.98 -2.94
CA MET A 32 -8.22 -7.52 -4.14
C MET A 32 -8.81 -6.22 -4.69
N GLY A 33 -7.99 -5.38 -5.31
CA GLY A 33 -8.36 -4.04 -5.77
C GLY A 33 -8.31 -2.98 -4.67
N TYR A 34 -7.67 -3.29 -3.53
CA TYR A 34 -7.53 -2.35 -2.41
C TYR A 34 -6.53 -1.22 -2.72
N SER A 35 -5.46 -1.53 -3.46
CA SER A 35 -4.30 -0.64 -3.57
C SER A 35 -4.61 0.72 -4.21
N ILE A 36 -5.38 0.75 -5.29
CA ILE A 36 -5.72 1.98 -6.02
C ILE A 36 -6.60 2.95 -5.20
N PRO A 37 -7.79 2.55 -4.71
CA PRO A 37 -8.63 3.46 -3.92
C PRO A 37 -7.93 3.89 -2.62
N ALA A 38 -7.17 3.00 -1.97
CA ALA A 38 -6.42 3.34 -0.78
C ALA A 38 -5.26 4.32 -1.07
N ALA A 39 -4.57 4.17 -2.20
CA ALA A 39 -3.52 5.09 -2.63
C ALA A 39 -4.06 6.48 -2.98
N ILE A 40 -5.22 6.55 -3.64
CA ILE A 40 -5.91 7.83 -3.91
C ILE A 40 -6.25 8.51 -2.58
N GLY A 41 -6.88 7.80 -1.64
CA GLY A 41 -7.19 8.35 -0.32
C GLY A 41 -5.95 8.82 0.45
N ALA A 42 -4.87 8.03 0.41
CA ALA A 42 -3.61 8.40 1.04
C ALA A 42 -2.98 9.66 0.41
N LYS A 43 -3.11 9.84 -0.92
CA LYS A 43 -2.60 11.01 -1.64
C LYS A 43 -3.44 12.26 -1.36
N LEU A 44 -4.76 12.12 -1.27
CA LEU A 44 -5.65 13.22 -0.91
C LEU A 44 -5.45 13.68 0.55
N SER A 45 -5.06 12.77 1.45
CA SER A 45 -4.81 13.13 2.85
C SER A 45 -3.52 13.92 3.06
N ASP A 46 -2.52 13.77 2.18
CA ASP A 46 -1.27 14.53 2.19
C ASP A 46 -0.70 14.58 0.77
N GLU A 47 -1.04 15.65 0.06
CA GLU A 47 -0.66 15.84 -1.35
C GLU A 47 0.85 16.00 -1.55
N ASN A 48 1.60 16.38 -0.52
CA ASN A 48 3.06 16.50 -0.60
C ASN A 48 3.78 15.16 -0.43
N ARG A 49 3.08 14.16 0.11
CA ARG A 49 3.67 12.84 0.36
C ARG A 49 3.68 11.99 -0.90
N GLN A 50 4.79 11.28 -1.11
CA GLN A 50 4.87 10.28 -2.16
C GLN A 50 4.07 9.04 -1.76
N VAL A 51 3.13 8.66 -2.62
CA VAL A 51 2.33 7.44 -2.48
C VAL A 51 2.63 6.55 -3.68
N VAL A 52 2.90 5.28 -3.41
CA VAL A 52 3.21 4.26 -4.42
C VAL A 52 2.22 3.12 -4.20
N ALA A 53 1.52 2.73 -5.26
CA ALA A 53 0.62 1.58 -5.29
C ALA A 53 1.30 0.43 -6.05
N VAL A 54 1.23 -0.77 -5.49
CA VAL A 54 1.82 -2.01 -6.01
C VAL A 54 0.79 -3.13 -5.92
#